data_AF-A0A935GMI5-F1
#
_entry.id   AF-A0A935GMI5-F1
#
_cell.length_a   1.000
_cell.length_b   1.000
_cell.length_c   1.000
_cell.angle_alpha   90.00
_cell.angle_beta   90.00
_cell.angle_gamma   90.00
#
_symmetry.space_group_name_H-M   'P 1'
#
loop_
_entity.id
_entity.type
_entity.pdbx_description
1 polymer ?
#
loop_
_entity_poly.entity_id
_entity_poly.type
_entity_poly.pdbx_seq_one_letter_code
_entity_poly.pdbx_strand_id
1 'polypeptide(L)'
;MSHAVIDPKISEGMDTSWGFRDAWTAGVFGRFALVVWVGNFDGSSNPALIGIEAAAPLFLRIVDALRAERLTLAEMAFTQPLDLQKIEVCAASGDLPNAACRVRRMAWFIAGKSPIRQSTLHRTVLVDTRSGKLACTPGPHTREETFEYWPSDMLALFQRAGLPLRTPPAGECANTSTAQADPAFDGAPRIVLPLRGVVHMQRVQQPQPIQLRAESATGTVLHWFAQDTLLGQSRPGETLSWTAPRAGRYTLRVVDAQGRSQARELTVELVQ
;
A
#
# COMPACT_ATOMS: atom_id res chain seq x y z
N MET A 1 22.62 -27.05 -9.39
CA MET A 1 21.20 -26.72 -9.23
C MET A 1 20.75 -27.29 -7.88
N SER A 2 20.82 -26.48 -6.82
CA SER A 2 20.30 -26.88 -5.50
C SER A 2 18.99 -26.15 -5.31
N HIS A 3 17.89 -26.90 -5.29
CA HIS A 3 16.59 -26.38 -4.92
C HIS A 3 16.68 -25.95 -3.44
N ALA A 4 16.41 -24.66 -3.16
CA ALA A 4 16.15 -24.20 -1.81
C ALA A 4 14.92 -24.97 -1.30
N VAL A 5 15.16 -26.01 -0.51
CA VAL A 5 14.10 -26.71 0.22
C VAL A 5 13.66 -25.75 1.31
N ILE A 6 12.49 -25.15 1.12
CA ILE A 6 11.84 -24.34 2.15
C ILE A 6 11.50 -25.27 3.30
N ASP A 7 12.26 -25.18 4.39
CA ASP A 7 11.96 -25.90 5.63
C ASP A 7 10.73 -25.25 6.29
N PRO A 8 9.61 -25.99 6.47
CA PRO A 8 8.39 -25.45 7.07
C PRO A 8 8.57 -24.95 8.52
N LYS A 9 9.74 -25.18 9.14
CA LYS A 9 10.10 -24.73 10.49
C LYS A 9 10.84 -23.40 10.54
N ILE A 10 11.08 -22.75 9.39
CA ILE A 10 11.73 -21.45 9.28
C ILE A 10 10.73 -20.46 8.68
N SER A 11 10.47 -19.36 9.39
CA SER A 11 9.82 -18.19 8.81
C SER A 11 10.90 -17.14 8.55
N GLU A 12 11.17 -16.86 7.28
CA GLU A 12 12.20 -15.90 6.86
C GLU A 12 11.65 -14.85 5.89
N GLY A 13 12.22 -13.65 5.96
CA GLY A 13 12.02 -12.57 5.02
C GLY A 13 13.37 -12.04 4.54
N MET A 14 13.47 -11.77 3.25
CA MET A 14 14.66 -11.20 2.62
C MET A 14 14.32 -9.80 2.13
N ASP A 15 15.28 -8.89 2.26
CA ASP A 15 15.15 -7.55 1.70
C ASP A 15 16.49 -7.10 1.10
N THR A 16 16.42 -6.26 0.07
CA THR A 16 17.60 -5.76 -0.66
C THR A 16 17.47 -4.24 -0.77
N SER A 17 18.46 -3.49 -0.29
CA SER A 17 18.39 -2.04 -0.33
C SER A 17 18.49 -1.50 -1.76
N TRP A 18 17.85 -0.37 -2.02
CA TRP A 18 17.90 0.29 -3.33
C TRP A 18 19.35 0.67 -3.68
N GLY A 19 19.87 0.16 -4.80
CA GLY A 19 21.25 0.38 -5.23
C GLY A 19 22.28 -0.65 -4.73
N PHE A 20 21.84 -1.83 -4.27
CA PHE A 20 22.69 -2.96 -3.88
C PHE A 20 23.75 -2.59 -2.83
N ARG A 21 23.36 -1.86 -1.78
CA ARG A 21 24.28 -1.46 -0.70
C ARG A 21 24.25 -2.42 0.49
N ASP A 22 23.12 -3.09 0.67
CA ASP A 22 22.86 -3.97 1.79
C ASP A 22 22.05 -5.17 1.33
N ALA A 23 22.44 -6.34 1.81
CA ALA A 23 21.64 -7.56 1.76
C ALA A 23 21.28 -7.96 3.19
N TRP A 24 19.99 -8.12 3.46
CA TRP A 24 19.50 -8.56 4.77
C TRP A 24 18.71 -9.86 4.63
N THR A 25 18.84 -10.72 5.64
CA THR A 25 17.93 -11.85 5.84
C THR A 25 17.62 -11.95 7.32
N ALA A 26 16.34 -12.01 7.66
CA ALA A 26 15.87 -12.16 9.02
C ALA A 26 14.90 -13.34 9.10
N GLY A 27 14.98 -14.11 10.17
CA GLY A 27 14.07 -15.23 10.38
C GLY A 27 14.06 -15.73 11.81
N VAL A 28 13.04 -16.53 12.11
CA VAL A 28 12.85 -17.19 13.40
C VAL A 28 12.95 -18.70 13.20
N PHE A 29 13.73 -19.36 14.06
CA PHE A 29 13.87 -20.82 14.07
C PHE A 29 13.90 -21.33 15.53
N GLY A 30 13.03 -22.28 15.88
CA GLY A 30 12.87 -22.72 17.26
C GLY A 30 12.50 -21.54 18.17
N ARG A 31 13.35 -21.20 19.15
CA ARG A 31 13.19 -20.06 20.07
C ARG A 31 14.08 -18.85 19.73
N PHE A 32 14.80 -18.91 18.61
CA PHE A 32 15.80 -17.92 18.24
C PHE A 32 15.31 -17.04 17.10
N ALA A 33 15.64 -15.75 17.17
CA ALA A 33 15.59 -14.84 16.04
C ALA A 33 17.02 -14.60 15.56
N LEU A 34 17.25 -14.74 14.26
CA LEU A 34 18.54 -14.45 13.63
C LEU A 34 18.33 -13.41 12.54
N VAL A 35 19.27 -12.47 12.48
CA VAL A 35 19.33 -11.46 11.43
C VAL A 35 20.76 -11.46 10.90
N VAL A 36 20.90 -11.59 9.59
CA VAL A 36 22.17 -11.53 8.87
C VAL A 36 22.15 -10.30 7.99
N TRP A 37 23.20 -9.50 8.12
CA TRP A 37 23.48 -8.38 7.23
C TRP A 37 24.78 -8.63 6.49
N VAL A 38 24.80 -8.25 5.22
CA VAL A 38 26.01 -8.19 4.40
C VAL A 38 26.02 -6.85 3.69
N GLY A 39 27.11 -6.11 3.86
CA GLY A 39 27.33 -4.84 3.20
C GLY A 39 28.74 -4.31 3.43
N ASN A 40 29.07 -3.23 2.74
CA ASN A 40 30.34 -2.54 2.94
C ASN A 40 30.16 -1.49 4.05
N PHE A 41 31.10 -1.42 5.01
CA PHE A 41 31.03 -0.46 6.12
C PHE A 41 31.10 1.01 5.66
N ASP A 42 31.66 1.26 4.49
CA ASP A 42 31.70 2.59 3.85
C ASP A 42 30.42 2.90 3.06
N GLY A 43 29.45 1.98 3.04
CA GLY A 43 28.17 2.10 2.34
C GLY A 43 28.28 1.98 0.82
N SER A 44 29.43 1.61 0.26
CA SER A 44 29.60 1.46 -1.19
C SER A 44 28.70 0.36 -1.78
N SER A 45 28.15 0.61 -2.96
CA SER A 45 27.31 -0.36 -3.68
C SER A 45 28.14 -1.54 -4.18
N ASN A 46 27.58 -2.75 -4.10
CA ASN A 46 28.16 -3.93 -4.70
C ASN A 46 27.04 -4.81 -5.30
N PRO A 47 27.04 -5.07 -6.63
CA PRO A 47 26.02 -5.87 -7.29
C PRO A 47 25.83 -7.29 -6.74
N ALA A 48 26.81 -7.84 -6.01
CA ALA A 48 26.69 -9.12 -5.33
C ALA A 48 25.85 -9.07 -4.04
N LEU A 49 25.48 -7.89 -3.55
CA LEU A 49 24.65 -7.70 -2.36
C LEU A 49 23.17 -7.86 -2.69
N ILE A 50 22.80 -9.06 -3.10
CA ILE A 50 21.42 -9.47 -3.33
C ILE A 50 21.00 -10.36 -2.15
N GLY A 51 19.86 -10.05 -1.51
CA GLY A 51 19.40 -10.75 -0.30
C GLY A 51 19.43 -12.28 -0.43
N ILE A 52 18.92 -12.80 -1.54
CA ILE A 52 18.83 -14.24 -1.81
C ILE A 52 20.18 -14.91 -2.13
N GLU A 53 21.18 -14.15 -2.58
CA GLU A 53 22.48 -14.70 -3.00
C GLU A 53 23.57 -14.52 -1.93
N ALA A 54 23.46 -13.47 -1.10
CA ALA A 54 24.47 -13.12 -0.11
C ALA A 54 24.02 -13.48 1.32
N ALA A 55 22.97 -12.82 1.81
CA ALA A 55 22.57 -12.92 3.21
C ALA A 55 21.82 -14.23 3.52
N ALA A 56 20.95 -14.70 2.62
CA ALA A 56 20.14 -15.89 2.85
C ALA A 56 20.96 -17.19 2.95
N PRO A 57 21.95 -17.46 2.06
CA PRO A 57 22.79 -18.65 2.18
C PRO A 57 23.61 -18.65 3.47
N LEU A 58 24.08 -17.49 3.93
CA LEU A 58 24.79 -17.37 5.19
C LEU A 58 23.86 -17.61 6.40
N PHE A 59 22.64 -17.06 6.36
CA PHE A 59 21.60 -17.32 7.35
C PHE A 59 21.34 -18.82 7.50
N LEU A 60 21.08 -19.53 6.39
CA LEU A 60 20.81 -20.97 6.41
C LEU A 60 22.00 -21.77 6.95
N ARG A 61 23.23 -21.43 6.56
CA ARG A 61 24.44 -22.10 7.08
C ARG A 61 24.61 -21.92 8.59
N ILE A 62 24.28 -20.74 9.12
CA ILE A 62 24.31 -20.49 10.57
C ILE A 62 23.23 -21.32 11.27
N VAL A 63 22.01 -21.37 10.72
CA VAL A 63 20.91 -22.20 11.27
C VAL A 63 21.32 -23.69 11.29
N ASP A 64 21.91 -24.19 10.21
CA ASP A 64 22.36 -25.59 10.11
C ASP A 64 23.47 -25.90 11.11
N ALA A 65 24.43 -24.99 11.30
CA ALA A 65 25.48 -25.12 12.31
C ALA A 65 24.89 -25.17 13.73
N LEU A 66 23.95 -24.27 14.05
CA LEU A 66 23.29 -24.24 15.36
C LEU A 66 22.44 -25.49 15.62
N ARG A 67 21.83 -26.07 14.57
CA ARG A 67 21.13 -27.36 14.64
C ARG A 67 22.08 -28.51 14.97
N ALA A 68 23.25 -28.55 14.33
CA ALA A 68 24.24 -29.59 14.55
C ALA A 68 24.77 -29.63 16.00
N GLU A 69 24.88 -28.46 16.64
CA GLU A 69 25.31 -28.31 18.04
C GLU A 69 24.25 -28.73 19.08
N ARG A 70 23.09 -29.26 18.65
CA ARG A 70 21.97 -29.68 19.52
C ARG A 70 21.51 -28.60 20.50
N LEU A 71 21.76 -27.32 20.22
CA LEU A 71 21.07 -26.23 20.90
C LEU A 71 19.59 -26.45 20.67
N THR A 72 18.87 -26.83 21.73
CA THR A 72 17.49 -27.31 21.64
C THR A 72 16.64 -26.28 20.91
N LEU A 73 16.38 -26.56 19.63
CA LEU A 73 15.28 -26.00 18.87
C LEU A 73 13.98 -26.63 19.36
N ALA A 74 13.76 -26.63 20.68
CA ALA A 74 12.47 -26.99 21.23
C ALA A 74 11.46 -26.16 20.45
N GLU A 75 10.59 -26.85 19.72
CA GLU A 75 9.60 -26.21 18.87
C GLU A 75 8.87 -25.22 19.76
N MET A 76 8.90 -23.94 19.40
CA MET A 76 7.94 -23.02 20.00
C MET A 76 6.59 -23.60 19.62
N ALA A 77 5.86 -24.10 20.61
CA ALA A 77 4.47 -24.46 20.42
C ALA A 77 3.79 -23.19 19.90
N PHE A 78 3.48 -23.18 18.61
CA PHE A 78 2.73 -22.08 18.01
C PHE A 78 1.33 -22.17 18.59
N THR A 79 1.12 -21.51 19.72
CA THR A 79 -0.19 -21.43 20.32
C THR A 79 -0.91 -20.34 19.55
N GLN A 80 -1.94 -20.73 18.81
CA GLN A 80 -2.77 -19.77 18.11
C GLN A 80 -3.25 -18.73 19.13
N PRO A 81 -3.02 -17.41 18.90
CA PRO A 81 -3.52 -16.38 19.79
C PRO A 81 -5.03 -16.56 19.97
N LEU A 82 -5.53 -16.43 21.21
CA LEU A 82 -6.96 -16.64 21.52
C LEU A 82 -7.88 -15.74 20.67
N ASP A 83 -7.37 -14.57 20.25
CA ASP A 83 -8.11 -13.58 19.47
C ASP A 83 -7.99 -13.77 17.94
N LEU A 84 -7.32 -14.84 17.48
CA LEU A 84 -7.19 -15.16 16.06
C LEU A 84 -8.37 -16.01 15.59
N GLN A 85 -9.19 -15.44 14.73
CA GLN A 85 -10.38 -16.07 14.17
C GLN A 85 -10.37 -16.03 12.63
N LYS A 86 -11.16 -16.89 11.99
CA LYS A 86 -11.39 -16.80 10.54
C LYS A 86 -12.72 -16.10 10.29
N ILE A 87 -12.70 -15.08 9.44
CA ILE A 87 -13.91 -14.36 9.01
C ILE A 87 -14.02 -14.38 7.48
N GLU A 88 -15.22 -14.15 6.96
CA GLU A 88 -15.42 -13.88 5.54
C GLU A 88 -14.94 -12.46 5.18
N VAL A 89 -14.11 -12.37 4.15
CA VAL A 89 -13.66 -11.12 3.55
C VAL A 89 -13.96 -11.10 2.05
N CYS A 90 -14.07 -9.92 1.47
CA CYS A 90 -14.14 -9.74 0.03
C CYS A 90 -12.81 -10.20 -0.61
N ALA A 91 -12.87 -11.09 -1.60
CA ALA A 91 -11.67 -11.74 -2.13
C ALA A 91 -10.68 -10.75 -2.79
N ALA A 92 -11.20 -9.71 -3.44
CA ALA A 92 -10.39 -8.73 -4.16
C ALA A 92 -9.77 -7.66 -3.25
N SER A 93 -10.46 -7.18 -2.21
CA SER A 93 -9.96 -6.14 -1.32
C SER A 93 -9.35 -6.65 -0.01
N GLY A 94 -9.78 -7.83 0.47
CA GLY A 94 -9.41 -8.34 1.79
C GLY A 94 -10.17 -7.67 2.95
N ASP A 95 -11.02 -6.68 2.67
CA ASP A 95 -11.88 -6.01 3.64
C ASP A 95 -13.19 -6.79 3.86
N LEU A 96 -14.01 -6.39 4.85
CA LEU A 96 -15.33 -6.99 5.07
C LEU A 96 -16.21 -6.82 3.82
N PRO A 97 -16.94 -7.86 3.37
CA PRO A 97 -17.69 -7.79 2.14
C PRO A 97 -18.90 -6.86 2.28
N ASN A 98 -19.10 -5.99 1.29
CA ASN A 98 -20.35 -5.27 1.10
C ASN A 98 -21.32 -6.07 0.22
N ALA A 99 -22.52 -5.54 -0.01
CA ALA A 99 -23.53 -6.17 -0.87
C ALA A 99 -23.05 -6.36 -2.34
N ALA A 100 -22.15 -5.50 -2.81
CA ALA A 100 -21.62 -5.55 -4.18
C ALA A 100 -20.50 -6.59 -4.36
N CYS A 101 -19.83 -7.02 -3.28
CA CYS A 101 -18.76 -8.02 -3.36
C CYS A 101 -19.34 -9.45 -3.44
N ARG A 102 -19.29 -10.01 -4.65
CA ARG A 102 -19.82 -11.35 -4.95
C ARG A 102 -18.88 -12.49 -4.57
N VAL A 103 -17.57 -12.28 -4.68
CA VAL A 103 -16.58 -13.32 -4.40
C VAL A 103 -16.01 -13.10 -3.00
N ARG A 104 -16.25 -14.05 -2.10
CA ARG A 104 -15.83 -14.01 -0.69
C ARG A 104 -14.84 -15.14 -0.42
N ARG A 105 -13.95 -14.94 0.56
CA ARG A 105 -13.02 -15.96 1.04
C ARG A 105 -12.84 -15.86 2.54
N MET A 106 -12.50 -16.98 3.17
CA MET A 106 -12.13 -16.99 4.59
C MET A 106 -10.70 -16.44 4.76
N ALA A 107 -10.52 -15.48 5.65
CA ALA A 107 -9.20 -14.94 6.01
C ALA A 107 -9.04 -14.88 7.53
N TRP A 108 -7.78 -14.92 7.98
CA TRP A 108 -7.42 -14.75 9.39
C TRP A 108 -7.62 -13.29 9.83
N PHE A 109 -8.15 -13.11 11.04
CA PHE A 109 -8.51 -11.83 11.60
C PHE A 109 -8.20 -11.80 13.10
N ILE A 110 -7.62 -10.69 13.56
CA ILE A 110 -7.27 -10.44 14.97
C ILE A 110 -8.04 -9.20 15.43
N ALA A 111 -8.87 -9.36 16.46
CA ALA A 111 -9.65 -8.25 17.01
C ALA A 111 -8.74 -7.10 17.48
N GLY A 112 -9.08 -5.86 17.13
CA GLY A 112 -8.31 -4.67 17.49
C GLY A 112 -6.97 -4.48 16.76
N LYS A 113 -6.56 -5.40 15.88
CA LYS A 113 -5.35 -5.28 15.04
C LYS A 113 -5.67 -5.28 13.55
N SER A 114 -6.48 -6.25 13.11
CA SER A 114 -6.94 -6.33 11.73
C SER A 114 -7.92 -5.19 11.43
N PRO A 115 -7.84 -4.55 10.25
CA PRO A 115 -8.77 -3.50 9.89
C PRO A 115 -10.23 -3.97 9.89
N ILE A 116 -11.11 -3.21 10.55
CA ILE A 116 -12.56 -3.43 10.54
C ILE A 116 -13.15 -2.37 9.60
N ARG A 117 -13.01 -2.59 8.30
CA ARG A 117 -13.54 -1.70 7.27
C ARG A 117 -14.34 -2.52 6.27
N GLN A 118 -15.45 -1.95 5.83
CA GLN A 118 -16.25 -2.50 4.75
C GLN A 118 -15.58 -2.16 3.41
N SER A 119 -15.55 -3.14 2.50
CA SER A 119 -14.92 -3.02 1.20
C SER A 119 -15.57 -1.91 0.38
N THR A 120 -14.77 -0.93 -0.04
CA THR A 120 -15.18 0.17 -0.94
C THR A 120 -14.83 -0.08 -2.41
N LEU A 121 -14.28 -1.26 -2.73
CA LEU A 121 -13.81 -1.59 -4.07
C LEU A 121 -14.95 -1.79 -5.07
N HIS A 122 -15.94 -2.62 -4.71
CA HIS A 122 -17.08 -2.94 -5.57
C HIS A 122 -18.21 -1.95 -5.35
N ARG A 123 -18.69 -1.34 -6.43
CA ARG A 123 -19.84 -0.42 -6.39
C ARG A 123 -20.82 -0.77 -7.49
N THR A 124 -22.09 -0.83 -7.12
CA THR A 124 -23.20 -0.94 -8.07
C THR A 124 -23.60 0.45 -8.51
N VAL A 125 -23.62 0.68 -9.82
CA VAL A 125 -24.01 1.95 -10.43
C VAL A 125 -25.06 1.72 -11.50
N LEU A 126 -25.88 2.74 -11.76
CA LEU A 126 -26.81 2.74 -12.88
C LEU A 126 -26.08 3.20 -14.14
N VAL A 127 -26.25 2.47 -15.23
CA VAL A 127 -25.66 2.76 -16.53
C VAL A 127 -26.79 2.99 -17.53
N ASP A 128 -26.76 4.12 -18.25
CA ASP A 128 -27.69 4.34 -19.36
C ASP A 128 -27.30 3.41 -20.52
N THR A 129 -28.23 2.56 -20.95
CA THR A 129 -27.99 1.50 -21.94
C THR A 129 -27.79 2.02 -23.35
N ARG A 130 -28.10 3.28 -23.62
CA ARG A 130 -27.93 3.91 -24.95
C ARG A 130 -26.57 4.57 -25.08
N SER A 131 -26.09 5.20 -24.01
CA SER A 131 -24.84 5.96 -23.99
C SER A 131 -23.66 5.20 -23.36
N GLY A 132 -23.94 4.17 -22.56
CA GLY A 132 -22.92 3.47 -21.77
C GLY A 132 -22.33 4.31 -20.63
N LYS A 133 -22.90 5.48 -20.34
CA LYS A 133 -22.44 6.40 -19.30
C LYS A 133 -23.21 6.21 -18.00
N LEU A 134 -22.68 6.78 -16.92
CA LEU A 134 -23.33 6.77 -15.62
C LEU A 134 -24.71 7.46 -15.72
N ALA A 135 -25.75 6.79 -15.20
CA ALA A 135 -27.10 7.34 -15.05
C ALA A 135 -27.35 7.67 -13.59
N CYS A 136 -27.88 8.87 -13.31
CA CYS A 136 -28.07 9.33 -11.92
C CYS A 136 -29.43 8.98 -11.35
N THR A 137 -30.40 8.67 -12.20
CA THR A 137 -31.76 8.33 -11.80
C THR A 137 -32.21 7.06 -12.53
N PRO A 138 -32.92 6.13 -11.85
CA PRO A 138 -33.53 5.00 -12.51
C PRO A 138 -34.48 5.46 -13.63
N GLY A 139 -34.45 4.76 -14.76
CA GLY A 139 -35.28 5.04 -15.92
C GLY A 139 -35.40 3.83 -16.86
N PRO A 140 -36.23 3.93 -17.92
CA PRO A 140 -36.52 2.82 -18.83
C PRO A 140 -35.29 2.32 -19.62
N HIS A 141 -34.24 3.13 -19.70
CA HIS A 141 -32.98 2.80 -20.38
C HIS A 141 -31.80 2.77 -19.41
N THR A 142 -32.03 2.38 -18.16
CA THR A 142 -30.97 2.25 -17.16
C THR A 142 -30.86 0.81 -16.68
N ARG A 143 -29.64 0.35 -16.42
CA ARG A 143 -29.38 -0.96 -15.81
C ARG A 143 -28.36 -0.84 -14.69
N GLU A 144 -28.53 -1.64 -13.65
CA GLU A 144 -27.55 -1.73 -12.57
C GLU A 144 -26.40 -2.65 -12.99
N GLU A 145 -25.19 -2.17 -12.79
CA GLU A 145 -23.97 -2.94 -12.99
C GLU A 145 -22.96 -2.67 -11.88
N THR A 146 -22.24 -3.72 -11.47
CA THR A 146 -21.18 -3.61 -10.48
C THR A 146 -19.82 -3.47 -11.16
N PHE A 147 -19.05 -2.48 -10.74
CA PHE A 147 -17.69 -2.22 -11.19
C PHE A 147 -16.71 -2.16 -10.02
N GLU A 148 -15.44 -2.40 -10.31
CA GLU A 148 -14.33 -2.27 -9.38
C GLU A 148 -13.68 -0.88 -9.52
N TYR A 149 -13.56 -0.17 -8.41
CA TYR A 149 -12.97 1.16 -8.34
C TYR A 149 -11.60 1.07 -7.66
N TRP A 150 -10.61 0.62 -8.45
CA TRP A 150 -9.23 0.52 -8.00
C TRP A 150 -8.57 1.90 -7.87
N PRO A 151 -7.70 2.09 -6.87
CA PRO A 151 -6.79 3.25 -6.84
C PRO A 151 -5.89 3.28 -8.09
N SER A 152 -5.42 4.46 -8.49
CA SER A 152 -4.71 4.62 -9.76
C SER A 152 -3.33 3.96 -9.79
N ASP A 153 -2.67 3.83 -8.64
CA ASP A 153 -1.43 3.04 -8.53
C ASP A 153 -1.65 1.56 -8.88
N MET A 154 -2.73 0.96 -8.39
CA MET A 154 -3.14 -0.40 -8.77
C MET A 154 -3.52 -0.48 -10.24
N LEU A 155 -4.28 0.50 -10.78
CA LEU A 155 -4.60 0.55 -12.21
C LEU A 155 -3.33 0.59 -13.07
N ALA A 156 -2.33 1.40 -12.70
CA ALA A 156 -1.06 1.48 -13.39
C ALA A 156 -0.27 0.16 -13.32
N LEU A 157 -0.31 -0.54 -12.18
CA LEU A 157 0.29 -1.87 -12.04
C LEU A 157 -0.41 -2.90 -12.94
N PHE A 158 -1.74 -2.92 -12.96
CA PHE A 158 -2.52 -3.83 -13.80
C PHE A 158 -2.26 -3.58 -15.29
N GLN A 159 -2.19 -2.32 -15.72
CA GLN A 159 -1.82 -1.96 -17.09
C GLN A 159 -0.43 -2.47 -17.46
N ARG A 160 0.57 -2.29 -16.58
CA ARG A 160 1.94 -2.80 -16.81
C ARG A 160 1.99 -4.32 -16.86
N ALA A 161 1.16 -4.99 -16.07
CA ALA A 161 1.02 -6.44 -16.06
C ALA A 161 0.20 -6.98 -17.25
N GLY A 162 -0.36 -6.12 -18.10
CA GLY A 162 -1.22 -6.52 -19.21
C GLY A 162 -2.54 -7.15 -18.76
N LEU A 163 -2.99 -6.86 -17.54
CA LEU A 163 -4.24 -7.38 -16.97
C LEU A 163 -5.40 -6.44 -17.32
N PRO A 164 -6.33 -6.85 -18.21
CA PRO A 164 -7.44 -6.00 -18.60
C PRO A 164 -8.47 -5.92 -17.46
N LEU A 165 -8.75 -4.70 -16.99
CA LEU A 165 -9.82 -4.42 -16.04
C LEU A 165 -11.03 -3.82 -16.74
N ARG A 166 -12.23 -4.10 -16.21
CA ARG A 166 -13.45 -3.41 -16.63
C ARG A 166 -13.40 -1.96 -16.16
N THR A 167 -13.41 -1.02 -17.09
CA THR A 167 -13.45 0.41 -16.77
C THR A 167 -14.85 0.80 -16.29
N PRO A 168 -14.98 1.49 -15.13
CA PRO A 168 -16.25 2.07 -14.70
C PRO A 168 -16.81 3.05 -15.75
N PRO A 169 -18.14 3.20 -15.83
CA PRO A 169 -18.77 4.12 -16.76
C PRO A 169 -18.37 5.56 -16.45
N ALA A 170 -18.12 6.35 -17.49
CA ALA A 170 -17.78 7.76 -17.34
C ALA A 170 -19.02 8.60 -16.97
N GLY A 171 -18.82 9.64 -16.17
CA GLY A 171 -19.86 10.57 -15.73
C GLY A 171 -19.85 10.75 -14.21
N GLU A 172 -20.39 11.87 -13.75
CA GLU A 172 -20.55 12.18 -12.34
C GLU A 172 -22.01 12.51 -12.05
N CYS A 173 -22.52 11.97 -10.95
CA CYS A 173 -23.82 12.36 -10.42
C CYS A 173 -23.58 13.36 -9.29
N ALA A 174 -23.89 14.63 -9.55
CA ALA A 174 -23.94 15.62 -8.50
C ALA A 174 -25.07 15.24 -7.53
N ASN A 175 -24.70 14.81 -6.33
CA ASN A 175 -25.62 14.54 -5.22
C ASN A 175 -26.76 13.57 -5.54
N THR A 176 -26.48 12.27 -5.47
CA THR A 176 -27.54 11.29 -5.16
C THR A 176 -27.18 10.57 -3.88
N SER A 177 -27.71 11.11 -2.77
CA SER A 177 -28.00 10.38 -1.55
C SER A 177 -29.10 9.35 -1.81
N THR A 178 -28.84 8.37 -2.69
CA THR A 178 -29.59 7.13 -2.67
C THR A 178 -29.12 6.36 -1.44
N ALA A 179 -30.07 6.10 -0.54
CA ALA A 179 -29.89 5.37 0.70
C ALA A 179 -28.99 4.14 0.50
N GLN A 180 -27.99 3.99 1.37
CA GLN A 180 -26.84 3.05 1.31
C GLN A 180 -25.53 3.57 0.69
N ALA A 181 -25.28 4.89 0.73
CA ALA A 181 -23.88 5.34 0.77
C ALA A 181 -23.31 4.99 2.16
N ASP A 182 -22.50 3.93 2.22
CA ASP A 182 -21.65 3.66 3.38
C ASP A 182 -20.90 4.95 3.74
N PRO A 183 -20.91 5.42 5.01
CA PRO A 183 -20.24 6.64 5.45
C PRO A 183 -18.71 6.61 5.29
N ALA A 184 -18.15 5.51 4.77
CA ALA A 184 -16.74 5.37 4.41
C ALA A 184 -16.38 5.98 3.04
N PHE A 185 -17.37 6.41 2.25
CA PHE A 185 -17.18 7.04 0.94
C PHE A 185 -17.19 8.56 1.00
N ASP A 186 -16.22 9.13 1.71
CA ASP A 186 -15.81 10.48 1.35
C ASP A 186 -14.86 10.31 0.16
N GLY A 187 -15.33 10.51 -1.07
CA GLY A 187 -14.50 10.47 -2.28
C GLY A 187 -13.38 11.53 -2.33
N ALA A 188 -13.02 12.08 -1.16
CA ALA A 188 -11.92 12.96 -0.90
C ALA A 188 -10.59 12.35 -1.37
N PRO A 189 -9.68 13.21 -1.84
CA PRO A 189 -8.36 12.77 -2.25
C PRO A 189 -7.58 12.16 -1.07
N ARG A 190 -6.80 11.11 -1.34
CA ARG A 190 -5.97 10.42 -0.36
C ARG A 190 -4.49 10.54 -0.73
N ILE A 191 -3.71 11.20 0.12
CA ILE A 191 -2.27 11.29 0.03
C ILE A 191 -1.65 9.90 0.20
N VAL A 192 -0.94 9.44 -0.82
CA VAL A 192 -0.13 8.21 -0.81
C VAL A 192 1.30 8.52 -0.42
N LEU A 193 1.86 9.61 -0.98
CA LEU A 193 3.19 10.12 -0.64
C LEU A 193 3.12 11.59 -0.23
N PRO A 194 3.84 12.00 0.83
CA PRO A 194 4.72 11.18 1.66
C PRO A 194 3.97 10.25 2.64
N LEU A 195 4.64 9.20 3.10
CA LEU A 195 4.11 8.27 4.10
C LEU A 195 3.93 8.98 5.45
N ARG A 196 2.93 8.56 6.24
CA ARG A 196 2.71 9.12 7.58
C ARG A 196 3.84 8.73 8.52
N GLY A 197 4.26 9.66 9.37
CA GLY A 197 5.25 9.42 10.41
C GLY A 197 6.70 9.27 9.90
N VAL A 198 6.93 9.53 8.62
CA VAL A 198 8.29 9.55 8.06
C VAL A 198 8.88 10.94 8.22
N VAL A 199 10.10 11.00 8.78
CA VAL A 199 10.93 12.20 8.80
C VAL A 199 11.72 12.25 7.49
N HIS A 200 11.62 13.35 6.76
CA HIS A 200 12.39 13.55 5.54
C HIS A 200 13.69 14.29 5.82
N MET A 201 14.80 13.62 5.51
CA MET A 201 16.14 14.15 5.67
C MET A 201 16.55 14.91 4.41
N GLN A 202 16.81 16.21 4.56
CA GLN A 202 17.26 17.09 3.49
C GLN A 202 18.73 17.44 3.67
N ARG A 203 19.56 17.17 2.65
CA ARG A 203 20.97 17.57 2.66
C ARG A 203 21.11 19.05 2.33
N VAL A 204 21.96 19.75 3.07
CA VAL A 204 22.20 21.19 2.89
C VAL A 204 22.76 21.50 1.51
N GLN A 205 23.69 20.69 1.01
CA GLN A 205 24.39 20.94 -0.25
C GLN A 205 23.62 20.44 -1.49
N GLN A 206 22.71 19.48 -1.31
CA GLN A 206 21.94 18.86 -2.40
C GLN A 206 20.51 18.54 -1.91
N PRO A 207 19.61 19.54 -1.90
CA PRO A 207 18.25 19.32 -1.46
C PRO A 207 17.53 18.36 -2.41
N GLN A 208 17.06 17.24 -1.90
CA GLN A 208 16.29 16.26 -2.68
C GLN A 208 14.81 16.62 -2.68
N PRO A 209 14.14 16.59 -3.85
CA PRO A 209 12.72 16.89 -3.94
C PRO A 209 11.88 15.78 -3.32
N ILE A 210 10.95 16.17 -2.46
CA ILE A 210 9.95 15.31 -1.85
C ILE A 210 8.88 15.00 -2.90
N GLN A 211 8.58 13.72 -3.07
CA GLN A 211 7.56 13.26 -4.02
C GLN A 211 6.18 13.32 -3.35
N LEU A 212 5.28 14.08 -3.95
CA LEU A 212 3.88 14.23 -3.52
C LEU A 212 3.00 13.45 -4.49
N ARG A 213 2.18 12.55 -3.96
CA ARG A 213 1.25 11.75 -4.78
C ARG A 213 -0.04 11.49 -4.01
N ALA A 214 -1.16 11.63 -4.68
CA ALA A 214 -2.48 11.40 -4.11
C ALA A 214 -3.39 10.68 -5.10
N GLU A 215 -4.33 9.95 -4.54
CA GLU A 215 -5.37 9.18 -5.23
C GLU A 215 -6.70 9.90 -5.06
N SER A 216 -7.57 9.84 -6.06
CA SER A 216 -8.94 10.33 -5.94
C SER A 216 -9.87 9.46 -6.78
N ALA A 217 -11.09 9.26 -6.29
CA ALA A 217 -12.10 8.48 -6.98
C ALA A 217 -12.72 9.20 -8.18
N THR A 218 -12.59 10.54 -8.27
CA THR A 218 -13.26 11.35 -9.29
C THR A 218 -12.39 11.68 -10.51
N GLY A 219 -11.11 11.32 -10.53
CA GLY A 219 -10.23 11.60 -11.68
C GLY A 219 -9.97 13.10 -11.94
N THR A 220 -10.44 13.98 -11.07
CA THR A 220 -10.31 15.44 -11.20
C THR A 220 -8.90 15.92 -10.85
N VAL A 221 -8.54 17.11 -11.32
CA VAL A 221 -7.28 17.78 -10.95
C VAL A 221 -7.20 17.94 -9.43
N LEU A 222 -6.03 17.64 -8.86
CA LEU A 222 -5.72 17.77 -7.45
C LEU A 222 -4.83 18.99 -7.23
N HIS A 223 -5.20 19.83 -6.30
CA HIS A 223 -4.44 21.01 -5.90
C HIS A 223 -3.68 20.74 -4.60
N TRP A 224 -2.36 20.93 -4.64
CA TRP A 224 -1.46 20.65 -3.51
C TRP A 224 -1.03 21.92 -2.80
N PHE A 225 -1.08 21.88 -1.48
CA PHE A 225 -0.66 22.97 -0.61
C PHE A 225 0.30 22.47 0.46
N ALA A 226 1.30 23.27 0.80
CA ALA A 226 2.02 23.16 2.07
C ALA A 226 1.59 24.34 2.93
N GLN A 227 0.95 24.05 4.06
CA GLN A 227 0.30 25.06 4.89
C GLN A 227 -0.72 25.83 4.03
N ASP A 228 -0.47 27.12 3.77
CA ASP A 228 -1.33 27.97 2.94
C ASP A 228 -0.71 28.28 1.56
N THR A 229 0.46 27.72 1.24
CA THR A 229 1.15 27.96 -0.04
C THR A 229 0.80 26.90 -1.06
N LEU A 230 0.29 27.30 -2.23
CA LEU A 230 0.05 26.41 -3.37
C LEU A 230 1.39 25.90 -3.93
N LEU A 231 1.55 24.58 -3.97
CA LEU A 231 2.74 23.91 -4.49
C LEU A 231 2.62 23.61 -5.99
N GLY A 232 1.40 23.26 -6.43
CA GLY A 232 1.15 22.84 -7.80
C GLY A 232 -0.13 22.02 -7.95
N GLN A 233 -0.28 21.44 -9.13
CA GLN A 233 -1.42 20.61 -9.50
C GLN A 233 -0.93 19.26 -10.02
N SER A 234 -1.70 18.21 -9.79
CA SER A 234 -1.43 16.89 -10.36
C SER A 234 -2.73 16.18 -10.72
N ARG A 235 -2.68 15.23 -11.64
CA ARG A 235 -3.78 14.25 -11.76
C ARG A 235 -3.69 13.21 -10.62
N PRO A 236 -4.79 12.50 -10.30
CA PRO A 236 -4.72 11.35 -9.40
C PRO A 236 -3.70 10.33 -9.92
N GLY A 237 -2.79 9.88 -9.05
CA GLY A 237 -1.70 8.97 -9.39
C GLY A 237 -0.44 9.62 -9.99
N GLU A 238 -0.51 10.87 -10.40
CA GLU A 238 0.64 11.62 -10.90
C GLU A 238 1.48 12.16 -9.75
N THR A 239 2.80 12.16 -9.92
CA THR A 239 3.73 12.61 -8.89
C THR A 239 4.12 14.07 -9.12
N LEU A 240 3.96 14.89 -8.09
CA LEU A 240 4.45 16.27 -8.03
C LEU A 240 5.72 16.31 -7.17
N SER A 241 6.81 16.88 -7.71
CA SER A 241 8.04 17.09 -6.94
C SER A 241 8.01 18.43 -6.22
N TRP A 242 8.24 18.42 -4.92
CA TRP A 242 8.32 19.63 -4.09
C TRP A 242 9.56 19.63 -3.21
N THR A 243 10.33 20.72 -3.24
CA THR A 243 11.47 20.90 -2.34
C THR A 243 11.06 21.80 -1.20
N ALA A 244 11.18 21.30 0.04
CA ALA A 244 10.87 22.09 1.21
C ALA A 244 11.87 23.28 1.30
N PRO A 245 11.37 24.52 1.48
CA PRO A 245 12.22 25.70 1.51
C PRO A 245 13.07 25.75 2.78
N ARG A 246 12.63 25.14 3.88
CA ARG A 246 13.34 25.09 5.17
C ARG A 246 13.06 23.75 5.86
N ALA A 247 13.91 23.41 6.83
CA ALA A 247 13.59 22.37 7.80
C ALA A 247 12.40 22.81 8.66
N GLY A 248 11.56 21.87 9.07
CA GLY A 248 10.43 22.14 9.94
C GLY A 248 9.24 21.21 9.71
N ARG A 249 8.14 21.51 10.40
CA ARG A 249 6.88 20.81 10.24
C ARG A 249 6.00 21.50 9.21
N TYR A 250 5.45 20.71 8.30
CA TYR A 250 4.55 21.14 7.24
C TYR A 250 3.25 20.34 7.31
N THR A 251 2.13 21.02 7.06
CA THR A 251 0.85 20.35 6.81
C THR A 251 0.63 20.34 5.30
N LEU A 252 0.82 19.18 4.68
CA LEU A 252 0.50 18.98 3.27
C LEU A 252 -0.99 18.76 3.13
N ARG A 253 -1.65 19.57 2.31
CA ARG A 253 -3.09 19.44 2.00
C ARG A 253 -3.26 19.21 0.52
N VAL A 254 -4.11 18.26 0.16
CA VAL A 254 -4.57 18.04 -1.21
C VAL A 254 -6.08 18.28 -1.27
N VAL A 255 -6.53 19.04 -2.27
CA VAL A 255 -7.92 19.43 -2.45
C VAL A 255 -8.35 19.07 -3.87
N ASP A 256 -9.55 18.52 -4.02
CA ASP A 256 -10.15 18.24 -5.33
C ASP A 256 -11.06 19.40 -5.82
N ALA A 257 -11.59 19.27 -7.03
CA ALA A 257 -12.47 20.28 -7.64
C ALA A 257 -13.79 20.49 -6.88
N GLN A 258 -14.20 19.51 -6.06
CA GLN A 258 -15.41 19.57 -5.24
C GLN A 258 -15.14 20.13 -3.83
N GLY A 259 -13.90 20.58 -3.56
CA GLY A 259 -13.50 21.15 -2.27
C GLY A 259 -13.27 20.11 -1.18
N ARG A 260 -13.32 18.81 -1.50
CA ARG A 260 -12.96 17.75 -0.55
C ARG A 260 -11.45 17.72 -0.40
N SER A 261 -10.98 17.46 0.81
CA SER A 261 -9.55 17.53 1.08
C SER A 261 -9.06 16.50 2.07
N GLN A 262 -7.78 16.17 1.95
CA GLN A 262 -7.03 15.46 2.99
C GLN A 262 -5.80 16.25 3.36
N ALA A 263 -5.48 16.26 4.65
CA ALA A 263 -4.25 16.81 5.19
C ALA A 263 -3.34 15.71 5.74
N ARG A 264 -2.03 15.98 5.72
CA ARG A 264 -0.99 15.14 6.30
C ARG A 264 0.12 15.99 6.88
N GLU A 265 0.53 15.66 8.10
CA GLU A 265 1.73 16.23 8.70
C GLU A 265 2.99 15.59 8.10
N LEU A 266 3.98 16.44 7.84
CA LEU A 266 5.29 16.09 7.33
C LEU A 266 6.34 16.81 8.17
N THR A 267 7.38 16.10 8.59
CA THR A 267 8.54 16.70 9.27
C THR A 267 9.75 16.61 8.35
N VAL A 268 10.42 17.74 8.12
CA VAL A 268 11.65 17.84 7.34
C VAL A 268 12.79 18.26 8.26
N GLU A 269 13.85 17.47 8.29
CA GLU A 269 15.05 17.71 9.09
C GLU A 269 16.26 17.88 8.18
N LEU A 270 17.22 18.69 8.60
CA LEU A 270 18.47 18.88 7.87
C LEU A 270 19.51 17.88 8.32
N VAL A 271 20.24 17.34 7.36
CA VAL A 271 21.46 16.56 7.60
C VAL A 271 22.62 17.29 6.94
N GLN A 272 23.71 17.44 7.69
CA GLN A 272 24.95 18.04 7.20
C GLN A 272 25.58 17.20 6.09
#